data_AF-A0A2G2LW70-F1
#
_entry.id   AF-A0A2G2LW70-F1
#
_cell.length_a   1.000
_cell.length_b   1.000
_cell.length_c   1.000
_cell.angle_alpha   90.00
_cell.angle_beta   90.00
_cell.angle_gamma   90.00
#
_symmetry.space_group_name_H-M   'P 1'
#
loop_
_entity.id
_entity.type
_entity.pdbx_description
1 polymer ?
#
loop_
_entity_poly.entity_id
_entity_poly.type
_entity_poly.pdbx_seq_one_letter_code
_entity_poly.pdbx_strand_id
1 'polypeptide(L)' 'MNTIPVFQAGLAGLQTAMQSMQQNASKIANPETLQSAGGFTEPLVKMLRDEQQVEASVKVIQTSNSMIGSIIDITA' A
#
# COMPACT_ATOMS: atom_id res chain seq x y z
N MET A 1 -11.39 24.05 4.59
CA MET A 1 -10.47 23.14 3.88
C MET A 1 -10.27 21.90 4.74
N ASN A 2 -11.16 20.93 4.65
CA ASN A 2 -11.02 19.66 5.36
C ASN A 2 -10.55 18.66 4.31
N THR A 3 -9.26 18.31 4.32
CA THR A 3 -8.76 17.23 3.48
C THR A 3 -9.60 16.00 3.79
N ILE A 4 -10.14 15.34 2.75
CA ILE A 4 -10.98 14.16 2.96
C ILE A 4 -10.11 13.16 3.76
N PRO A 5 -10.47 12.80 5.01
CA PRO A 5 -9.59 12.01 5.90
C PRO A 5 -9.15 10.69 5.25
N VAL A 6 -10.00 10.18 4.36
CA VAL A 6 -9.82 8.96 3.57
C VAL A 6 -8.70 9.08 2.53
N PHE A 7 -8.53 10.23 1.87
CA PHE A 7 -7.43 10.44 0.91
C PHE A 7 -6.08 10.48 1.61
N GLN A 8 -6.02 11.17 2.76
CA GLN A 8 -4.79 11.25 3.56
C GLN A 8 -4.43 9.90 4.19
N ALA A 9 -5.43 9.12 4.62
CA ALA A 9 -5.23 7.75 5.06
C ALA A 9 -4.72 6.84 3.92
N GLY A 10 -5.24 7.00 2.71
CA GLY A 10 -4.74 6.29 1.53
C GLY A 10 -3.27 6.60 1.23
N LEU A 11 -2.87 7.88 1.24
CA LEU A 11 -1.47 8.27 1.03
C LEU A 11 -0.53 7.72 2.12
N ALA A 12 -0.94 7.81 3.38
CA ALA A 12 -0.15 7.28 4.51
C ALA A 12 0.00 5.75 4.42
N GLY A 13 -1.06 5.04 4.02
CA GLY A 13 -1.05 3.59 3.79
C GLY A 13 -0.09 3.21 2.66
N LEU A 14 -0.13 3.93 1.55
CA LEU A 14 0.78 3.76 0.41
C LEU A 14 2.25 3.96 0.83
N GLN A 15 2.55 5.04 1.55
CA GLN A 15 3.91 5.33 1.99
C GLN A 15 4.46 4.25 2.93
N THR A 16 3.63 3.77 3.85
CA THR A 16 4.00 2.69 4.78
C THR A 16 4.23 1.38 4.03
N ALA A 17 3.34 1.03 3.09
CA ALA A 17 3.44 -0.20 2.31
C ALA A 17 4.66 -0.23 1.38
N MET A 18 5.03 0.91 0.78
CA MET A 18 6.27 0.99 0.00
C MET A 18 7.52 0.80 0.88
N GLN A 19 7.52 1.35 2.10
CA GLN A 19 8.63 1.17 3.03
C GLN A 19 8.76 -0.29 3.49
N SER A 20 7.64 -0.96 3.82
CA SER A 20 7.67 -2.37 4.21
C SER A 20 8.05 -3.28 3.03
N MET A 21 7.55 -3.01 1.83
CA MET A 21 7.93 -3.74 0.61
C MET A 21 9.44 -3.63 0.35
N GLN A 22 10.02 -2.44 0.47
CA GLN A 22 11.47 -2.24 0.31
C GLN A 22 12.26 -3.07 1.33
N GLN A 23 11.84 -3.05 2.61
CA GLN A 23 12.49 -3.83 3.67
C GLN A 23 12.37 -5.34 3.43
N ASN A 24 11.21 -5.81 2.98
CA ASN A 24 10.98 -7.22 2.73
C ASN A 24 11.73 -7.70 1.47
N ALA A 25 11.84 -6.86 0.43
CA ALA A 25 12.69 -7.12 -0.73
C ALA A 25 14.17 -7.23 -0.34
N SER A 26 14.66 -6.32 0.52
CA SER A 26 16.03 -6.40 1.05
C SER A 26 16.26 -7.65 1.89
N LYS A 27 15.25 -8.10 2.65
CA LYS A 27 15.32 -9.37 3.38
C LYS A 27 15.39 -10.54 2.42
N ILE A 28 14.58 -10.61 1.35
CA ILE A 28 14.67 -11.70 0.36
C ILE A 28 16.04 -11.76 -0.31
N ALA A 29 16.65 -10.60 -0.59
CA ALA A 29 17.97 -10.51 -1.19
C ALA A 29 19.12 -10.85 -0.22
N ASN A 30 18.87 -11.01 1.08
CA ASN A 30 19.91 -11.28 2.07
C ASN A 30 20.37 -12.76 1.98
N PRO A 31 21.69 -13.03 1.91
CA PRO A 31 22.25 -14.39 2.01
C PRO A 31 21.91 -15.14 3.31
N GLU A 32 21.57 -14.45 4.39
CA GLU A 32 21.20 -15.08 5.68
C GLU A 32 19.80 -15.73 5.64
N THR A 33 18.86 -15.13 4.91
CA THR A 33 17.52 -15.70 4.68
C THR A 33 17.55 -16.95 3.80
N LEU A 34 18.58 -17.11 2.97
CA LEU A 34 18.85 -18.33 2.18
C LEU A 34 19.21 -19.54 3.05
N GLN A 35 19.83 -19.31 4.20
CA GLN A 35 20.35 -20.36 5.07
C GLN A 35 19.29 -20.88 6.05
N SER A 36 18.20 -20.14 6.24
CA SER A 36 17.09 -20.56 7.11
C SER A 36 16.08 -21.39 6.32
N ALA A 37 15.80 -22.62 6.76
CA ALA A 37 14.72 -23.42 6.19
C ALA A 37 13.38 -22.67 6.33
N GLY A 38 12.76 -22.29 5.21
CA GLY A 38 11.54 -21.46 5.19
C GLY A 38 11.77 -19.94 5.29
N GLY A 39 13.02 -19.46 5.26
CA GLY A 39 13.37 -18.04 5.41
C GLY A 39 12.81 -17.11 4.34
N PHE A 40 12.38 -17.66 3.20
CA PHE A 40 11.76 -16.90 2.10
C PHE A 40 10.23 -16.78 2.20
N THR A 41 9.55 -17.74 2.83
CA THR A 41 8.08 -17.76 2.84
C THR A 41 7.53 -16.54 3.57
N GLU A 42 8.07 -16.23 4.74
CA GLU A 42 7.65 -15.09 5.55
C GLU A 42 7.81 -13.73 4.84
N PRO A 43 9.00 -13.38 4.28
CA PRO A 43 9.15 -12.10 3.59
C PRO A 43 8.39 -12.04 2.25
N LEU A 44 8.18 -13.18 1.56
CA LEU A 44 7.34 -13.22 0.35
C LEU A 44 5.86 -12.99 0.67
N VAL A 45 5.32 -13.64 1.70
CA VAL A 45 3.93 -13.42 2.15
C VAL A 45 3.73 -11.98 2.64
N LYS A 46 4.72 -11.43 3.33
CA LYS A 46 4.70 -10.01 3.73
C LYS A 46 4.73 -9.08 2.52
N MET A 47 5.56 -9.33 1.51
CA MET A 47 5.55 -8.55 0.26
C MET A 47 4.18 -8.62 -0.43
N LEU A 48 3.56 -9.79 -0.51
CA LEU A 48 2.22 -9.94 -1.12
C LEU A 48 1.17 -9.14 -0.35
N ARG A 49 1.27 -9.08 0.98
CA ARG A 49 0.40 -8.27 1.82
C ARG A 49 0.66 -6.77 1.61
N ASP A 50 1.92 -6.37 1.47
CA ASP A 50 2.29 -4.98 1.20
C ASP A 50 1.73 -4.52 -0.15
N GLU A 51 1.79 -5.37 -1.19
CA GLU A 51 1.19 -5.12 -2.50
C GLU A 51 -0.33 -4.92 -2.41
N GLN A 52 -1.04 -5.81 -1.72
CA GLN A 52 -2.48 -5.64 -1.47
C GLN A 52 -2.80 -4.35 -0.71
N GLN A 53 -1.93 -3.93 0.20
CA GLN A 53 -2.12 -2.69 0.96
C GLN A 53 -1.88 -1.44 0.08
N VAL A 54 -0.94 -1.52 -0.87
CA VAL A 54 -0.77 -0.50 -1.91
C VAL A 54 -2.02 -0.42 -2.78
N GLU A 55 -2.51 -1.56 -3.30
CA GLU A 55 -3.73 -1.59 -4.14
C GLU A 55 -4.95 -1.03 -3.41
N ALA A 56 -5.16 -1.44 -2.16
CA ALA A 56 -6.25 -0.92 -1.33
C ALA A 56 -6.13 0.60 -1.13
N SER A 57 -4.92 1.09 -0.84
CA SER A 57 -4.65 2.52 -0.67
C SER A 57 -4.91 3.32 -1.96
N VAL A 58 -4.49 2.79 -3.10
CA VAL A 58 -4.78 3.37 -4.43
C VAL A 58 -6.28 3.37 -4.69
N LYS A 59 -6.99 2.28 -4.39
CA LYS A 59 -8.44 2.18 -4.57
C LYS A 59 -9.21 3.19 -3.72
N VAL A 60 -8.75 3.43 -2.50
CA VAL A 60 -9.30 4.43 -1.58
C VAL A 60 -9.12 5.84 -2.14
N ILE A 61 -7.94 6.15 -2.68
CA ILE A 61 -7.65 7.43 -3.34
C ILE A 61 -8.53 7.60 -4.59
N GLN A 62 -8.62 6.58 -5.45
CA GLN A 62 -9.47 6.60 -6.65
C GLN A 62 -10.94 6.82 -6.30
N THR A 63 -11.46 6.07 -5.33
CA THR A 63 -12.85 6.22 -4.87
C THR A 63 -13.10 7.63 -4.32
N SER A 64 -12.15 8.17 -3.55
CA SER A 64 -12.24 9.55 -3.06
C SER A 64 -12.28 10.56 -4.21
N ASN A 65 -11.45 10.38 -5.24
CA ASN A 65 -11.42 11.23 -6.42
C ASN A 65 -12.72 11.12 -7.24
N SER A 66 -13.24 9.90 -7.43
CA SER A 66 -14.53 9.66 -8.08
C SER A 66 -15.68 10.31 -7.32
N MET A 67 -15.73 10.20 -5.99
CA MET A 67 -16.74 10.87 -5.17
C MET A 67 -16.70 12.40 -5.32
N ILE A 68 -15.50 13.00 -5.34
CA ILE A 68 -15.35 14.44 -5.62
C ILE A 68 -15.91 14.79 -7.01
N GLY A 69 -15.51 14.02 -8.04
CA GLY A 69 -15.99 14.22 -9.41
C GLY A 69 -17.51 14.13 -9.51
N SER A 70 -18.13 13.14 -8.86
CA SER A 70 -19.59 12.98 -8.83
C SER A 70 -20.29 14.13 -8.10
N ILE A 71 -19.73 14.64 -7.00
CA ILE A 71 -20.30 15.80 -6.30
C ILE A 71 -20.27 17.04 -7.19
N ILE A 72 -19.16 17.28 -7.88
CA ILE A 72 -19.02 18.42 -8.80
C ILE A 72 -20.03 18.30 -9.94
N ASP A 73 -20.18 17.12 -10.53
CA ASP A 73 -21.13 16.85 -11.63
C ASP A 73 -22.60 17.02 -11.22
N ILE A 74 -22.97 16.68 -9.97
CA ILE A 74 -24.33 16.94 -9.45
C ILE A 74 -24.61 18.45 -9.29
N THR A 75 -23.57 19.26 -9.01
CA THR A 75 -23.71 20.70 -8.79
C THR A 75 -23.57 21.55 -10.06
N ALA A 76 -23.09 20.97 -11.16
CA ALA A 76 -22.94 21.63 -12.46
C ALA A 76 -24.27 21.64 -13.25
#